data_AF-A0A1Q5RCF6-F1
#
_entry.id   AF-A0A1Q5RCF6-F1
#
_cell.length_a   1.000
_cell.length_b   1.000
_cell.length_c   1.000
_cell.angle_alpha   90.00
_cell.angle_beta   90.00
_cell.angle_gamma   90.00
#
_symmetry.space_group_name_H-M   'P 1'
#
loop_
_entity.id
_entity.type
_entity.pdbx_description
1 polymer ?
#
loop_
_entity_poly.entity_id
_entity_poly.type
_entity_poly.pdbx_seq_one_letter_code
_entity_poly.pdbx_strand_id
1 'polypeptide(L)'
;MAFQLIFHRIVSSSGGIDPGYADEAERHSQGTGGGFVAVGAGMDIDAAISEPLVKLIAFHNAFNRNIKVSFGSLEMLSGVSAADRSAGLIALPTGTEPWGRETRWRNLDQPVKEAAGFLAEMGLARATASFEDYLTGAKAEFDRVGLVPAQSKRSGTSAMHGFDAIVGIKASSIADLARMATFFGVARNCVVHRANRASGELAALCAEPAFLETLARWPKRVGKWKLSLPSIREGHVVDWRPRHAIMASDVYYRCATTIDRVLVQKMGAPGLVRMAAHWCFFADSPAPCPAKLNPETMVRSQLVGRYLVRATSLAGTVASLRSSGQWDAARAAFERRYPNGPETSLATRRRARRSGRAR
;
A
#
# COMPACT_ATOMS: atom_id res chain seq x y z
N MET A 1 -28.18 -17.72 -14.57
CA MET A 1 -27.13 -18.01 -15.57
C MET A 1 -26.21 -16.83 -15.93
N ALA A 2 -26.30 -15.67 -15.26
CA ALA A 2 -25.41 -14.51 -15.54
C ALA A 2 -24.21 -14.36 -14.58
N PHE A 3 -24.04 -15.25 -13.60
CA PHE A 3 -22.99 -15.14 -12.56
C PHE A 3 -21.69 -15.91 -12.87
N GLN A 4 -21.70 -16.78 -13.90
CA GLN A 4 -20.57 -17.67 -14.19
C GLN A 4 -19.49 -17.04 -15.08
N LEU A 5 -19.80 -15.92 -15.75
CA LEU A 5 -18.86 -15.23 -16.67
C LEU A 5 -17.97 -14.18 -15.99
N ILE A 6 -18.24 -13.80 -14.73
CA ILE A 6 -17.44 -12.79 -14.02
C ILE A 6 -16.25 -13.44 -13.26
N PHE A 7 -16.40 -14.69 -12.81
CA PHE A 7 -15.36 -15.37 -12.01
C PHE A 7 -14.13 -15.79 -12.84
N HIS A 8 -14.32 -16.11 -14.13
CA HIS A 8 -13.23 -16.55 -15.00
C HIS A 8 -12.25 -15.43 -15.42
N ARG A 9 -12.59 -14.16 -15.15
CA ARG A 9 -11.72 -13.01 -15.42
C ARG A 9 -10.90 -12.53 -14.21
N ILE A 10 -11.17 -13.06 -13.02
CA ILE A 10 -10.50 -12.67 -11.77
C ILE A 10 -9.30 -13.60 -11.44
N VAL A 11 -9.25 -14.79 -12.04
CA VAL A 11 -8.17 -15.77 -11.83
C VAL A 11 -7.39 -15.99 -13.13
N SER A 12 -6.77 -14.93 -13.65
CA SER A 12 -5.66 -15.08 -14.60
C SER A 12 -4.73 -13.88 -14.48
N SER A 13 -3.60 -14.10 -13.81
CA SER A 13 -2.25 -13.75 -14.28
C SER A 13 -1.31 -13.60 -13.08
N SER A 14 -0.33 -14.49 -13.05
CA SER A 14 1.03 -14.24 -12.59
C SER A 14 1.40 -12.75 -12.46
N GLY A 15 1.64 -12.29 -11.23
CA GLY A 15 2.65 -11.28 -10.86
C GLY A 15 2.77 -9.95 -11.63
N GLY A 16 1.83 -9.61 -12.50
CA GLY A 16 1.82 -8.39 -13.29
C GLY A 16 1.09 -7.28 -12.55
N ILE A 17 1.67 -6.08 -12.59
CA ILE A 17 0.98 -4.85 -12.19
C ILE A 17 -0.23 -4.69 -13.12
N ASP A 18 -1.40 -4.52 -12.52
CA ASP A 18 -2.67 -4.32 -13.24
C ASP A 18 -2.58 -3.05 -14.12
N PRO A 19 -2.75 -3.15 -15.46
CA PRO A 19 -2.59 -2.01 -16.38
C PRO A 19 -3.58 -0.87 -16.13
N GLY A 20 -4.68 -1.12 -15.40
CA GLY A 20 -5.62 -0.08 -15.02
C GLY A 20 -5.08 0.98 -14.06
N TYR A 21 -3.94 0.73 -13.38
CA TYR A 21 -3.32 1.69 -12.46
C TYR A 21 -2.23 2.58 -13.12
N ALA A 22 -1.65 2.16 -14.25
CA ALA A 22 -0.71 3.01 -14.99
C ALA A 22 -1.41 4.22 -15.63
N ASP A 23 -2.68 4.03 -16.02
CA ASP A 23 -3.49 5.02 -16.75
C ASP A 23 -3.97 6.20 -15.88
N GLU A 24 -4.03 6.04 -14.54
CA GLU A 24 -4.34 7.15 -13.60
C GLU A 24 -3.10 7.99 -13.24
N ALA A 25 -1.89 7.42 -13.31
CA ALA A 25 -0.65 8.16 -13.11
C ALA A 25 -0.33 9.08 -14.30
N GLU A 26 -0.71 8.68 -15.53
CA GLU A 26 -0.52 9.49 -16.74
C GLU A 26 -1.51 10.66 -16.88
N ARG A 27 -2.72 10.58 -16.31
CA ARG A 27 -3.74 11.65 -16.44
C ARG A 27 -3.48 12.90 -15.59
N HIS A 28 -2.54 12.85 -14.65
CA HIS A 28 -2.16 14.00 -13.81
C HIS A 28 -0.91 14.77 -14.30
N SER A 29 -0.40 14.48 -15.50
CA SER A 29 0.82 15.12 -16.06
C SER A 29 0.58 16.14 -17.18
N GLN A 30 -0.66 16.35 -17.63
CA GLN A 30 -0.95 17.31 -18.70
C GLN A 30 -1.34 18.68 -18.14
N GLY A 31 -0.36 19.59 -18.05
CA GLY A 31 -0.63 21.01 -17.83
C GLY A 31 0.56 21.79 -17.26
N THR A 32 1.51 22.15 -18.13
CA THR A 32 2.05 23.51 -18.37
C THR A 32 3.30 23.38 -19.23
N GLY A 33 3.20 23.83 -20.49
CA GLY A 33 4.33 23.92 -21.40
C GLY A 33 5.27 25.06 -21.02
N GLY A 34 6.56 24.78 -21.04
CA GLY A 34 7.62 25.77 -20.87
C GLY A 34 8.98 25.17 -21.17
N GLY A 35 9.55 25.54 -22.33
CA GLY A 35 10.98 25.53 -22.65
C GLY A 35 11.77 24.24 -22.44
N PHE A 36 11.91 23.44 -23.51
CA PHE A 36 12.92 22.36 -23.57
C PHE A 36 14.33 22.96 -23.55
N VAL A 37 15.03 22.79 -22.43
CA VAL A 37 16.48 23.01 -22.31
C VAL A 37 17.17 21.65 -22.42
N ALA A 38 18.32 21.62 -23.09
CA ALA A 38 19.11 20.46 -23.49
C ALA A 38 19.20 19.31 -22.46
N VAL A 39 18.88 18.09 -22.93
CA VAL A 39 19.00 16.82 -22.18
C VAL A 39 20.47 16.48 -21.97
N GLY A 40 21.02 16.88 -20.82
CA GLY A 40 22.21 16.25 -20.26
C GLY A 40 21.89 14.79 -19.87
N ALA A 41 22.89 13.90 -19.93
CA ALA A 41 22.80 12.47 -19.62
C ALA A 41 22.44 12.18 -18.15
N GLY A 42 21.20 12.50 -17.74
CA GLY A 42 20.64 12.27 -16.41
C GLY A 42 19.61 11.15 -16.41
N MET A 43 19.51 10.41 -15.29
CA MET A 43 18.42 9.46 -15.08
C MET A 43 17.08 10.22 -15.04
N ASP A 44 16.09 9.70 -15.74
CA ASP A 44 14.72 10.22 -15.72
C ASP A 44 13.98 9.62 -14.51
N ILE A 45 13.52 10.50 -13.62
CA ILE A 45 12.90 10.16 -12.33
C ILE A 45 11.42 10.57 -12.27
N ASP A 46 10.83 11.01 -13.38
CA ASP A 46 9.48 11.59 -13.37
C ASP A 46 8.40 10.59 -12.94
N ALA A 47 8.59 9.31 -13.30
CA ALA A 47 7.73 8.21 -12.89
C ALA A 47 8.25 7.45 -11.65
N ALA A 48 9.35 7.92 -11.04
CA ALA A 48 10.02 7.16 -10.01
C ALA A 48 9.25 7.13 -8.69
N ILE A 49 9.38 6.03 -7.96
CA ILE A 49 8.70 5.80 -6.68
C ILE A 49 9.67 5.27 -5.63
N SER A 50 9.41 5.59 -4.36
CA SER A 50 10.21 5.09 -3.24
C SER A 50 9.87 3.63 -2.91
N GLU A 51 10.80 2.92 -2.24
CA GLU A 51 10.51 1.57 -1.72
C GLU A 51 9.33 1.54 -0.73
N PRO A 52 9.19 2.50 0.21
CA PRO A 52 7.97 2.63 1.01
C PRO A 52 6.69 2.65 0.17
N LEU A 53 6.64 3.43 -0.92
CA LEU A 53 5.45 3.49 -1.78
C LEU A 53 5.22 2.17 -2.51
N VAL A 54 6.27 1.49 -3.00
CA VAL A 54 6.15 0.16 -3.63
C VAL A 54 5.48 -0.83 -2.69
N LYS A 55 5.89 -0.85 -1.41
CA LYS A 55 5.29 -1.72 -0.38
C LYS A 55 3.83 -1.36 -0.13
N LEU A 56 3.51 -0.07 -0.04
CA LEU A 56 2.12 0.37 0.14
C LEU A 56 1.25 0.03 -1.07
N ILE A 57 1.72 0.18 -2.31
CA ILE A 57 1.02 -0.24 -3.52
C ILE A 57 0.71 -1.74 -3.48
N ALA A 58 1.70 -2.56 -3.13
CA ALA A 58 1.53 -4.01 -3.01
C ALA A 58 0.48 -4.35 -1.93
N PHE A 59 0.54 -3.67 -0.77
CA PHE A 59 -0.45 -3.80 0.28
C PHE A 59 -1.85 -3.39 -0.20
N HIS A 60 -2.02 -2.19 -0.77
CA HIS A 60 -3.30 -1.65 -1.22
C HIS A 60 -3.98 -2.59 -2.23
N ASN A 61 -3.21 -3.11 -3.18
CA ASN A 61 -3.72 -4.05 -4.19
C ASN A 61 -4.13 -5.39 -3.58
N ALA A 62 -3.31 -5.96 -2.69
CA ALA A 62 -3.64 -7.19 -2.00
C ALA A 62 -4.83 -7.02 -1.05
N PHE A 63 -4.86 -5.90 -0.33
CA PHE A 63 -5.94 -5.51 0.58
C PHE A 63 -7.28 -5.43 -0.15
N ASN A 64 -7.35 -4.70 -1.26
CA ASN A 64 -8.57 -4.58 -2.06
C ASN A 64 -9.07 -5.94 -2.57
N ARG A 65 -8.17 -6.80 -3.06
CA ARG A 65 -8.53 -8.16 -3.47
C ARG A 65 -9.05 -8.98 -2.31
N ASN A 66 -8.36 -8.97 -1.17
CA ASN A 66 -8.73 -9.75 0.00
C ASN A 66 -10.09 -9.31 0.57
N ILE A 67 -10.34 -8.01 0.70
CA ILE A 67 -11.65 -7.50 1.14
C ILE A 67 -12.77 -7.95 0.20
N LYS A 68 -12.56 -7.87 -1.12
CA LYS A 68 -13.55 -8.31 -2.12
C LYS A 68 -13.80 -9.82 -2.07
N VAL A 69 -12.74 -10.63 -1.97
CA VAL A 69 -12.85 -12.09 -1.88
C VAL A 69 -13.56 -12.48 -0.59
N SER A 70 -13.11 -11.98 0.56
CA SER A 70 -13.72 -12.29 1.86
C SER A 70 -15.19 -11.88 1.93
N PHE A 71 -15.53 -10.67 1.47
CA PHE A 71 -16.92 -10.24 1.44
C PHE A 71 -17.76 -11.02 0.42
N GLY A 72 -17.22 -11.30 -0.77
CA GLY A 72 -17.90 -12.15 -1.75
C GLY A 72 -18.20 -13.54 -1.20
N SER A 73 -17.28 -14.14 -0.43
CA SER A 73 -17.51 -15.40 0.26
C SER A 73 -18.62 -15.30 1.32
N LEU A 74 -18.67 -14.22 2.09
CA LEU A 74 -19.75 -13.97 3.06
C LEU A 74 -21.12 -13.83 2.38
N GLU A 75 -21.20 -13.11 1.28
CA GLU A 75 -22.44 -12.97 0.49
C GLU A 75 -22.89 -14.31 -0.10
N MET A 76 -21.96 -15.15 -0.58
CA MET A 76 -22.27 -16.51 -1.03
C MET A 76 -22.87 -17.36 0.11
N LEU A 77 -22.32 -17.26 1.33
CA LEU A 77 -22.85 -17.97 2.50
C LEU A 77 -24.26 -17.49 2.90
N SER A 78 -24.53 -16.19 2.81
CA SER A 78 -25.87 -15.65 3.04
C SER A 78 -26.87 -16.17 1.99
N GLY A 79 -26.45 -16.27 0.73
CA GLY A 79 -27.27 -16.85 -0.36
C GLY A 79 -27.64 -18.33 -0.14
N VAL A 80 -26.70 -19.14 0.37
CA VAL A 80 -26.95 -20.55 0.72
C VAL A 80 -27.94 -20.66 1.89
N SER A 81 -27.78 -19.85 2.94
CA SER A 81 -28.72 -19.78 4.08
C SER A 81 -30.15 -19.43 3.65
N ALA A 82 -30.31 -18.56 2.65
CA ALA A 82 -31.62 -18.20 2.13
C ALA A 82 -32.30 -19.32 1.32
N ALA A 83 -31.52 -20.16 0.62
CA ALA A 83 -32.03 -21.27 -0.19
C ALA A 83 -32.41 -22.51 0.65
N ASP A 84 -31.69 -22.75 1.76
CA ASP A 84 -31.85 -23.93 2.62
C ASP A 84 -32.71 -23.70 3.88
N ARG A 85 -33.56 -22.66 3.92
CA ARG A 85 -34.39 -22.33 5.10
C ARG A 85 -35.30 -23.46 5.60
N SER A 86 -35.53 -24.49 4.78
CA SER A 86 -36.30 -25.70 5.11
C SER A 86 -35.46 -26.88 5.63
N ALA A 87 -34.13 -26.77 5.69
CA ALA A 87 -33.21 -27.91 5.86
C ALA A 87 -32.20 -27.70 7.02
N GLY A 88 -32.58 -28.07 8.24
CA GLY A 88 -31.63 -28.45 9.30
C GLY A 88 -30.56 -27.42 9.70
N LEU A 89 -29.47 -27.91 10.28
CA LEU A 89 -28.29 -27.11 10.65
C LEU A 89 -27.38 -26.92 9.43
N ILE A 90 -26.92 -25.69 9.17
CA ILE A 90 -25.94 -25.39 8.13
C ILE A 90 -24.54 -25.71 8.66
N ALA A 91 -23.84 -26.64 8.00
CA ALA A 91 -22.47 -27.02 8.35
C ALA A 91 -21.45 -26.20 7.54
N LEU A 92 -20.53 -25.52 8.24
CA LEU A 92 -19.42 -24.78 7.66
C LEU A 92 -18.10 -25.50 7.94
N PRO A 93 -17.29 -25.81 6.91
CA PRO A 93 -16.00 -26.43 7.10
C PRO A 93 -15.05 -25.47 7.84
N THR A 94 -14.28 -26.01 8.76
CA THR A 94 -13.27 -25.29 9.57
C THR A 94 -11.88 -25.34 8.95
N GLY A 95 -11.70 -26.09 7.86
CA GLY A 95 -10.41 -26.24 7.18
C GLY A 95 -9.39 -27.00 8.05
N THR A 96 -8.22 -26.39 8.27
CA THR A 96 -7.12 -26.97 9.06
C THR A 96 -7.09 -26.50 10.51
N GLU A 97 -8.10 -25.74 10.94
CA GLU A 97 -8.17 -25.17 12.29
C GLU A 97 -8.59 -26.23 13.34
N PRO A 98 -8.20 -26.07 14.62
CA PRO A 98 -8.38 -27.11 15.65
C PRO A 98 -9.82 -27.27 16.16
N TRP A 99 -10.80 -26.58 15.59
CA TRP A 99 -12.19 -26.53 16.06
C TRP A 99 -13.06 -27.72 15.58
N GLY A 100 -12.45 -28.81 15.12
CA GLY A 100 -13.13 -29.93 14.48
C GLY A 100 -13.09 -29.84 12.95
N ARG A 101 -13.91 -30.65 12.24
CA ARG A 101 -14.00 -30.62 10.76
C ARG A 101 -15.02 -29.61 10.23
N GLU A 102 -16.04 -29.31 11.03
CA GLU A 102 -17.13 -28.39 10.68
C GLU A 102 -17.72 -27.73 11.94
N THR A 103 -18.31 -26.55 11.77
CA THR A 103 -19.18 -25.89 12.75
C THR A 103 -20.60 -25.85 12.22
N ARG A 104 -21.59 -26.03 13.09
CA ARG A 104 -23.00 -26.13 12.71
C ARG A 104 -23.80 -24.94 13.22
N TRP A 105 -24.56 -24.31 12.34
CA TRP A 105 -25.30 -23.09 12.61
C TRP A 105 -26.78 -23.27 12.28
N ARG A 106 -27.65 -22.78 13.16
CA ARG A 106 -29.11 -22.75 12.89
C ARG A 106 -29.49 -21.64 11.92
N ASN A 107 -28.77 -20.52 11.96
CA ASN A 107 -28.98 -19.36 11.11
C ASN A 107 -27.63 -18.66 10.90
N LEU A 108 -27.28 -18.40 9.64
CA LEU A 108 -26.05 -17.69 9.26
C LEU A 108 -26.25 -16.20 9.03
N ASP A 109 -27.47 -15.69 8.95
CA ASP A 109 -27.75 -14.29 8.57
C ASP A 109 -27.05 -13.30 9.51
N GLN A 110 -27.20 -13.50 10.83
CA GLN A 110 -26.60 -12.63 11.83
C GLN A 110 -25.07 -12.82 11.92
N PRO A 111 -24.51 -14.04 12.04
CA PRO A 111 -23.06 -14.24 12.01
C PRO A 111 -22.38 -13.69 10.76
N VAL A 112 -23.00 -13.83 9.58
CA VAL A 112 -22.46 -13.29 8.32
C VAL A 112 -22.45 -11.76 8.35
N LYS A 113 -23.53 -11.14 8.82
CA LYS A 113 -23.62 -9.68 8.97
C LYS A 113 -22.57 -9.14 9.94
N GLU A 114 -22.39 -9.80 11.08
CA GLU A 114 -21.38 -9.46 12.09
C GLU A 114 -19.97 -9.63 11.53
N ALA A 115 -19.69 -10.74 10.84
CA ALA A 115 -18.40 -10.98 10.20
C ALA A 115 -18.08 -9.93 9.12
N ALA A 116 -19.08 -9.48 8.36
CA ALA A 116 -18.91 -8.42 7.37
C ALA A 116 -18.58 -7.06 8.02
N GLY A 117 -19.22 -6.73 9.15
CA GLY A 117 -18.88 -5.56 9.96
C GLY A 117 -17.47 -5.64 10.52
N PHE A 118 -17.12 -6.76 11.16
CA PHE A 118 -15.78 -7.02 11.68
C PHE A 118 -14.70 -6.91 10.61
N LEU A 119 -14.94 -7.45 9.41
CA LEU A 119 -14.03 -7.34 8.28
C LEU A 119 -13.80 -5.87 7.86
N ALA A 120 -14.85 -5.05 7.88
CA ALA A 120 -14.75 -3.64 7.56
C ALA A 120 -13.97 -2.86 8.63
N GLU A 121 -14.23 -3.13 9.91
CA GLU A 121 -13.52 -2.56 11.06
C GLU A 121 -12.02 -2.88 11.01
N MET A 122 -11.67 -4.16 10.86
CA MET A 122 -10.28 -4.59 10.70
C MET A 122 -9.66 -4.00 9.43
N GLY A 123 -10.45 -3.84 8.37
CA GLY A 123 -10.04 -3.19 7.15
C GLY A 123 -9.57 -1.74 7.36
N LEU A 124 -10.34 -0.94 8.10
CA LEU A 124 -9.99 0.44 8.46
C LEU A 124 -8.69 0.51 9.26
N ALA A 125 -8.56 -0.36 10.27
CA ALA A 125 -7.36 -0.43 11.10
C ALA A 125 -6.11 -0.77 10.27
N ARG A 126 -6.21 -1.79 9.40
CA ARG A 126 -5.08 -2.21 8.55
C ARG A 126 -4.72 -1.18 7.48
N ALA A 127 -5.70 -0.49 6.90
CA ALA A 127 -5.44 0.59 5.94
C ALA A 127 -4.61 1.71 6.60
N THR A 128 -5.01 2.13 7.81
CA THR A 128 -4.27 3.15 8.57
C THR A 128 -2.86 2.67 8.94
N ALA A 129 -2.73 1.46 9.47
CA ALA A 129 -1.42 0.91 9.86
C ALA A 129 -0.44 0.82 8.67
N SER A 130 -0.93 0.47 7.47
CA SER A 130 -0.10 0.44 6.26
C SER A 130 0.39 1.83 5.85
N PHE A 131 -0.41 2.87 6.09
CA PHE A 131 -0.02 4.24 5.83
C PHE A 131 0.99 4.76 6.84
N GLU A 132 0.83 4.41 8.12
CA GLU A 132 1.82 4.73 9.17
C GLU A 132 3.18 4.06 8.89
N ASP A 133 3.18 2.81 8.42
CA ASP A 133 4.38 2.11 7.96
C ASP A 133 5.03 2.83 6.77
N TYR A 134 4.21 3.25 5.78
CA TYR A 134 4.68 4.09 4.68
C TYR A 134 5.33 5.38 5.18
N LEU A 135 4.67 6.15 6.07
CA LEU A 135 5.21 7.41 6.59
C LEU A 135 6.54 7.21 7.34
N THR A 136 6.64 6.13 8.11
CA THR A 136 7.87 5.75 8.80
C THR A 136 8.99 5.45 7.82
N GLY A 137 8.71 4.65 6.79
CA GLY A 137 9.66 4.34 5.73
C GLY A 137 10.07 5.57 4.92
N ALA A 138 9.13 6.42 4.53
CA ALA A 138 9.37 7.63 3.77
C ALA A 138 10.21 8.64 4.57
N LYS A 139 9.96 8.78 5.87
CA LYS A 139 10.81 9.57 6.77
C LYS A 139 12.23 9.00 6.87
N ALA A 140 12.37 7.67 6.94
CA ALA A 140 13.69 7.05 6.93
C ALA A 140 14.45 7.30 5.61
N GLU A 141 13.78 7.28 4.45
CA GLU A 141 14.40 7.68 3.17
C GLU A 141 14.81 9.14 3.15
N PHE A 142 13.95 10.03 3.63
CA PHE A 142 14.25 11.47 3.76
C PHE A 142 15.52 11.71 4.59
N ASP A 143 15.60 11.05 5.75
CA ASP A 143 16.75 11.18 6.67
C ASP A 143 18.02 10.55 6.09
N ARG A 144 17.90 9.38 5.45
CA ARG A 144 19.04 8.67 4.86
C ARG A 144 19.73 9.46 3.75
N VAL A 145 18.95 10.24 2.99
CA VAL A 145 19.49 11.13 1.95
C VAL A 145 20.04 12.45 2.55
N GLY A 146 19.74 12.74 3.81
CA GLY A 146 20.20 13.96 4.48
C GLY A 146 19.46 15.21 3.99
N LEU A 147 18.18 15.07 3.63
CA LEU A 147 17.38 16.20 3.17
C LEU A 147 17.10 17.18 4.32
N VAL A 148 17.12 18.47 4.01
CA VAL A 148 16.79 19.52 4.98
C VAL A 148 15.26 19.68 5.04
N PRO A 149 14.65 19.64 6.23
CA PRO A 149 13.21 19.88 6.39
C PRO A 149 12.79 21.24 5.83
N ALA A 150 11.71 21.26 5.06
CA ALA A 150 11.16 22.52 4.53
C ALA A 150 10.53 23.37 5.64
N GLN A 151 9.96 22.72 6.65
CA GLN A 151 9.37 23.35 7.84
C GLN A 151 9.68 22.51 9.07
N SER A 152 9.70 23.15 10.25
CA SER A 152 9.75 22.41 11.51
C SER A 152 8.47 21.59 11.69
N LYS A 153 8.60 20.41 12.30
CA LYS A 153 7.46 19.53 12.59
C LYS A 153 6.48 20.29 13.50
N ARG A 154 5.36 20.76 12.94
CA ARG A 154 4.22 21.23 13.75
C ARG A 154 3.71 20.06 14.59
N SER A 155 3.19 20.34 15.78
CA SER A 155 2.71 19.32 16.73
C SER A 155 1.85 18.27 16.02
N GLY A 156 2.06 16.99 16.36
CA GLY A 156 1.66 15.79 15.60
C GLY A 156 0.16 15.51 15.47
N THR A 157 -0.63 16.51 15.08
CA THR A 157 -2.09 16.46 14.91
C THR A 157 -2.53 16.30 13.46
N SER A 158 -1.62 16.34 12.48
CA SER A 158 -1.98 16.07 11.08
C SER A 158 -2.15 14.57 10.84
N ALA A 159 -3.10 14.20 9.98
CA ALA A 159 -3.31 12.81 9.55
C ALA A 159 -2.09 12.19 8.84
N MET A 160 -1.10 13.02 8.45
CA MET A 160 0.17 12.60 7.86
C MET A 160 1.35 12.77 8.85
N HIS A 161 1.06 12.90 10.15
CA HIS A 161 2.02 13.05 11.25
C HIS A 161 3.00 14.23 11.10
N GLY A 162 2.58 15.27 10.39
CA GLY A 162 3.35 16.46 10.06
C GLY A 162 4.42 16.23 8.98
N PHE A 163 4.49 15.04 8.39
CA PHE A 163 5.49 14.73 7.38
C PHE A 163 5.25 15.49 6.07
N ASP A 164 4.00 15.79 5.75
CA ASP A 164 3.58 16.68 4.67
C ASP A 164 4.27 18.06 4.74
N ALA A 165 4.32 18.65 5.94
CA ALA A 165 5.02 19.92 6.16
C ALA A 165 6.55 19.77 6.06
N ILE A 166 7.11 18.66 6.57
CA ILE A 166 8.55 18.36 6.50
C ILE A 166 9.01 18.27 5.04
N VAL A 167 8.26 17.60 4.18
CA VAL A 167 8.56 17.51 2.74
C VAL A 167 8.13 18.76 1.97
N GLY A 168 7.48 19.74 2.61
CA GLY A 168 7.15 21.03 2.00
C GLY A 168 5.89 21.02 1.12
N ILE A 169 4.95 20.12 1.37
CA ILE A 169 3.64 20.15 0.74
C ILE A 169 2.83 21.30 1.34
N LYS A 170 2.22 22.12 0.49
CA LYS A 170 1.34 23.20 0.92
C LYS A 170 0.03 22.60 1.42
N ALA A 171 -0.40 22.95 2.62
CA ALA A 171 -1.66 22.43 3.20
C ALA A 171 -2.88 22.64 2.28
N SER A 172 -2.92 23.77 1.55
CA SER A 172 -3.99 24.06 0.59
C SER A 172 -4.03 23.12 -0.61
N SER A 173 -2.91 22.55 -1.05
CA SER A 173 -2.88 21.63 -2.20
C SER A 173 -3.35 20.22 -1.86
N ILE A 174 -3.49 19.89 -0.58
CA ILE A 174 -3.92 18.58 -0.08
C ILE A 174 -5.12 18.66 0.87
N ALA A 175 -5.84 19.78 0.90
CA ALA A 175 -6.90 20.01 1.89
C ALA A 175 -7.96 18.90 1.90
N ASP A 176 -8.43 18.48 0.72
CA ASP A 176 -9.40 17.38 0.60
C ASP A 176 -8.82 16.03 1.04
N LEU A 177 -7.57 15.71 0.66
CA LEU A 177 -6.89 14.49 1.09
C LEU A 177 -6.71 14.45 2.61
N ALA A 178 -6.20 15.55 3.18
CA ALA A 178 -5.97 15.70 4.61
C ALA A 178 -7.27 15.54 5.39
N ARG A 179 -8.37 16.15 4.92
CA ARG A 179 -9.68 16.05 5.57
C ARG A 179 -10.19 14.61 5.61
N MET A 180 -10.09 13.89 4.49
CA MET A 180 -10.49 12.48 4.40
C MET A 180 -9.60 11.57 5.25
N ALA A 181 -8.28 11.82 5.26
CA ALA A 181 -7.34 11.07 6.07
C ALA A 181 -7.56 11.29 7.57
N THR A 182 -7.87 12.53 8.00
CA THR A 182 -8.23 12.85 9.37
C THR A 182 -9.50 12.11 9.78
N PHE A 183 -10.55 12.16 8.96
CA PHE A 183 -11.79 11.43 9.22
C PHE A 183 -11.53 9.93 9.44
N PHE A 184 -10.76 9.28 8.54
CA PHE A 184 -10.47 7.86 8.68
C PHE A 184 -9.51 7.53 9.82
N GLY A 185 -8.61 8.44 10.19
CA GLY A 185 -7.77 8.31 11.38
C GLY A 185 -8.60 8.29 12.66
N VAL A 186 -9.57 9.20 12.79
CA VAL A 186 -10.51 9.24 13.93
C VAL A 186 -11.43 8.02 13.91
N ALA A 187 -11.90 7.59 12.73
CA ALA A 187 -12.70 6.37 12.58
C ALA A 187 -11.94 5.13 13.06
N ARG A 188 -10.67 4.99 12.66
CA ARG A 188 -9.78 3.93 13.14
C ARG A 188 -9.61 3.97 14.65
N ASN A 189 -9.47 5.16 15.26
CA ASN A 189 -9.38 5.28 16.71
C ASN A 189 -10.66 4.82 17.42
N CYS A 190 -11.84 5.10 16.84
CA CYS A 190 -13.10 4.57 17.36
C CYS A 190 -13.18 3.04 17.27
N VAL A 191 -12.74 2.46 16.14
CA VAL A 191 -12.66 1.00 15.98
C VAL A 191 -11.73 0.39 17.03
N VAL A 192 -10.49 0.84 17.10
CA VAL A 192 -9.43 0.22 17.90
C VAL A 192 -9.60 0.46 19.40
N HIS A 193 -10.02 1.66 19.81
CA HIS A 193 -10.01 2.06 21.23
C HIS A 193 -11.40 2.15 21.87
N ARG A 194 -12.48 2.09 21.09
CA ARG A 194 -13.86 2.26 21.58
C ARG A 194 -14.81 1.16 21.16
N ALA A 195 -14.29 0.01 20.72
CA ALA A 195 -15.09 -1.10 20.18
C ALA A 195 -16.09 -0.61 19.14
N ASN A 196 -15.61 0.20 18.19
CA ASN A 196 -16.37 0.79 17.10
C ASN A 196 -17.51 1.76 17.52
N ARG A 197 -17.53 2.25 18.76
CA ARG A 197 -18.43 3.35 19.16
C ARG A 197 -17.86 4.70 18.76
N ALA A 198 -18.62 5.49 17.99
CA ALA A 198 -18.21 6.81 17.53
C ALA A 198 -17.90 7.76 18.70
N SER A 199 -16.80 8.50 18.58
CA SER A 199 -16.51 9.65 19.43
C SER A 199 -17.31 10.89 19.01
N GLY A 200 -17.42 11.89 19.87
CA GLY A 200 -17.94 13.21 19.51
C GLY A 200 -17.15 13.84 18.36
N GLU A 201 -15.82 13.63 18.31
CA GLU A 201 -14.96 14.08 17.21
C GLU A 201 -15.35 13.45 15.87
N LEU A 202 -15.57 12.13 15.82
CA LEU A 202 -15.97 11.45 14.58
C LEU A 202 -17.33 11.96 14.09
N ALA A 203 -18.28 12.14 15.01
CA ALA A 203 -19.59 12.69 14.69
C ALA A 203 -19.51 14.13 14.18
N ALA A 204 -18.69 14.97 14.82
CA ALA A 204 -18.46 16.35 14.41
C ALA A 204 -17.82 16.45 13.02
N LEU A 205 -16.77 15.67 12.74
CA LEU A 205 -16.12 15.63 11.42
C LEU A 205 -17.10 15.17 10.33
N CYS A 206 -17.95 14.18 10.62
CA CYS A 206 -18.95 13.70 9.67
C CYS A 206 -20.03 14.75 9.34
N ALA A 207 -20.32 15.65 10.27
CA ALA A 207 -21.32 16.71 10.11
C ALA A 207 -20.75 18.01 9.53
N GLU A 208 -19.42 18.13 9.40
CA GLU A 208 -18.77 19.33 8.90
C GLU A 208 -19.13 19.59 7.42
N PRO A 209 -19.64 20.79 7.05
CA PRO A 209 -20.02 21.08 5.66
C PRO A 209 -18.88 20.87 4.67
N ALA A 210 -17.67 21.30 5.03
CA ALA A 210 -16.48 21.15 4.19
C ALA A 210 -16.11 19.67 3.97
N PHE A 211 -16.37 18.79 4.94
CA PHE A 211 -16.20 17.34 4.78
C PHE A 211 -17.23 16.76 3.83
N LEU A 212 -18.50 17.15 3.97
CA LEU A 212 -19.57 16.68 3.09
C LEU A 212 -19.33 17.11 1.63
N GLU A 213 -18.82 18.31 1.41
CA GLU A 213 -18.39 18.79 0.08
C GLU A 213 -17.24 17.96 -0.49
N THR A 214 -16.19 17.69 0.30
CA THR A 214 -15.09 16.81 -0.12
C THR A 214 -15.60 15.41 -0.47
N LEU A 215 -16.46 14.83 0.37
CA LEU A 215 -17.04 13.50 0.16
C LEU A 215 -17.87 13.45 -1.13
N ALA A 216 -18.65 14.49 -1.41
CA ALA A 216 -19.50 14.57 -2.60
C ALA A 216 -18.68 14.63 -3.91
N ARG A 217 -17.52 15.29 -3.88
CA ARG A 217 -16.61 15.42 -5.02
C ARG A 217 -15.52 14.34 -5.08
N TRP A 218 -15.46 13.44 -4.10
CA TRP A 218 -14.42 12.43 -4.04
C TRP A 218 -14.38 11.58 -5.33
N PRO A 219 -13.19 11.31 -5.91
CA PRO A 219 -13.07 10.59 -7.17
C PRO A 219 -13.83 9.27 -7.17
N LYS A 220 -14.65 9.05 -8.20
CA LYS A 220 -15.44 7.83 -8.37
C LYS A 220 -14.75 6.90 -9.34
N ARG A 221 -14.51 5.65 -8.93
CA ARG A 221 -13.77 4.68 -9.72
C ARG A 221 -14.52 4.21 -10.96
N VAL A 222 -15.78 3.76 -10.84
CA VAL A 222 -16.63 3.32 -11.97
C VAL A 222 -18.10 3.34 -11.56
N GLY A 223 -19.00 3.82 -12.43
CA GLY A 223 -20.45 3.67 -12.31
C GLY A 223 -21.19 4.79 -11.56
N LYS A 224 -22.53 4.64 -11.42
CA LYS A 224 -23.43 5.61 -10.77
C LYS A 224 -23.39 5.58 -9.22
N TRP A 225 -22.45 4.85 -8.62
CA TRP A 225 -22.42 4.68 -7.17
C TRP A 225 -22.04 5.97 -6.46
N LYS A 226 -22.94 6.45 -5.59
CA LYS A 226 -22.65 7.58 -4.70
C LYS A 226 -21.87 7.05 -3.50
N LEU A 227 -20.69 7.62 -3.28
CA LEU A 227 -19.93 7.39 -2.05
C LEU A 227 -20.82 7.83 -0.88
N SER A 228 -21.04 6.92 0.06
CA SER A 228 -21.86 7.18 1.25
C SER A 228 -21.17 6.61 2.46
N LEU A 229 -21.25 7.35 3.56
CA LEU A 229 -20.82 6.93 4.88
C LEU A 229 -22.01 6.36 5.66
N PRO A 230 -21.78 5.50 6.66
CA PRO A 230 -22.85 5.07 7.54
C PRO A 230 -23.34 6.26 8.38
N SER A 231 -24.52 6.13 8.99
CA SER A 231 -24.98 7.10 9.99
C SER A 231 -24.02 7.08 11.18
N ILE A 232 -23.39 8.21 11.48
CA ILE A 232 -22.46 8.37 12.61
C ILE A 232 -23.15 9.24 13.66
N ARG A 233 -23.31 8.69 14.86
CA ARG A 233 -23.86 9.38 16.03
C ARG A 233 -22.97 9.08 17.23
N GLU A 234 -22.63 10.09 18.01
CA GLU A 234 -21.78 9.93 19.19
C GLU A 234 -22.29 8.81 20.11
N GLY A 235 -21.36 7.99 20.63
CA GLY A 235 -21.64 6.88 21.53
C GLY A 235 -22.23 5.63 20.87
N HIS A 236 -22.67 5.70 19.62
CA HIS A 236 -23.29 4.58 18.91
C HIS A 236 -22.27 3.77 18.11
N VAL A 237 -22.54 2.48 17.94
CA VAL A 237 -21.77 1.61 17.04
C VAL A 237 -21.97 2.04 15.60
N VAL A 238 -20.88 2.16 14.85
CA VAL A 238 -20.92 2.58 13.44
C VAL A 238 -21.01 1.37 12.51
N ASP A 239 -22.01 1.32 11.63
CA ASP A 239 -22.19 0.22 10.68
C ASP A 239 -21.22 0.31 9.48
N TRP A 240 -19.94 0.02 9.72
CA TRP A 240 -18.94 0.00 8.66
C TRP A 240 -19.20 -1.14 7.68
N ARG A 241 -18.91 -0.86 6.41
CA ARG A 241 -19.08 -1.79 5.29
C ARG A 241 -17.74 -1.92 4.57
N PRO A 242 -17.49 -3.04 3.88
CA PRO A 242 -16.23 -3.28 3.17
C PRO A 242 -15.80 -2.14 2.23
N ARG A 243 -16.78 -1.46 1.60
CA ARG A 243 -16.52 -0.29 0.77
C ARG A 243 -15.84 0.86 1.53
N HIS A 244 -16.14 1.06 2.81
CA HIS A 244 -15.53 2.11 3.64
C HIS A 244 -14.06 1.77 3.94
N ALA A 245 -13.74 0.48 4.12
CA ALA A 245 -12.37 0.03 4.29
C ALA A 245 -11.53 0.20 3.01
N ILE A 246 -12.09 -0.14 1.84
CA ILE A 246 -11.46 0.11 0.53
C ILE A 246 -11.26 1.61 0.30
N MET A 247 -12.26 2.43 0.64
CA MET A 247 -12.21 3.87 0.55
C MET A 247 -11.12 4.46 1.46
N ALA A 248 -10.98 4.00 2.70
CA ALA A 248 -9.89 4.42 3.59
C ALA A 248 -8.52 4.07 2.98
N SER A 249 -8.36 2.86 2.44
CA SER A 249 -7.14 2.45 1.78
C SER A 249 -6.82 3.31 0.53
N ASP A 250 -7.82 3.71 -0.24
CA ASP A 250 -7.67 4.64 -1.37
C ASP A 250 -7.25 6.04 -0.93
N VAL A 251 -7.86 6.58 0.13
CA VAL A 251 -7.45 7.87 0.74
C VAL A 251 -5.98 7.84 1.12
N TYR A 252 -5.56 6.83 1.88
CA TYR A 252 -4.17 6.71 2.32
C TYR A 252 -3.19 6.46 1.17
N TYR A 253 -3.59 5.69 0.17
CA TYR A 253 -2.81 5.51 -1.06
C TYR A 253 -2.56 6.84 -1.76
N ARG A 254 -3.61 7.66 -1.96
CA ARG A 254 -3.48 8.99 -2.59
C ARG A 254 -2.63 9.96 -1.77
N CYS A 255 -2.76 9.91 -0.44
CA CYS A 255 -1.90 10.68 0.46
C CYS A 255 -0.43 10.29 0.27
N ALA A 256 -0.14 8.99 0.29
CA ALA A 256 1.21 8.47 0.11
C ALA A 256 1.77 8.82 -1.27
N THR A 257 1.02 8.65 -2.36
CA THR A 257 1.48 9.05 -3.71
C THR A 257 1.83 10.54 -3.78
N THR A 258 1.05 11.39 -3.11
CA THR A 258 1.31 12.84 -3.08
C THR A 258 2.60 13.16 -2.32
N ILE A 259 2.81 12.53 -1.15
CA ILE A 259 4.04 12.65 -0.37
C ILE A 259 5.24 12.13 -1.16
N ASP A 260 5.10 10.95 -1.77
CA ASP A 260 6.17 10.26 -2.45
C ASP A 260 6.70 11.04 -3.65
N ARG A 261 5.80 11.64 -4.43
CA ARG A 261 6.18 12.47 -5.57
C ARG A 261 7.09 13.62 -5.14
N VAL A 262 6.77 14.29 -4.04
CA VAL A 262 7.60 15.39 -3.52
C VAL A 262 8.91 14.85 -2.94
N LEU A 263 8.87 13.73 -2.21
CA LEU A 263 10.04 13.09 -1.65
C LEU A 263 11.04 12.67 -2.73
N VAL A 264 10.58 11.95 -3.76
CA VAL A 264 11.40 11.48 -4.89
C VAL A 264 12.05 12.65 -5.63
N GLN A 265 11.28 13.71 -5.90
CA GLN A 265 11.81 14.91 -6.55
C GLN A 265 12.90 15.59 -5.71
N LYS A 266 12.73 15.62 -4.38
CA LYS A 266 13.77 16.15 -3.47
C LYS A 266 15.00 15.26 -3.37
N MET A 267 14.82 13.94 -3.36
CA MET A 267 15.92 12.98 -3.32
C MET A 267 16.78 13.05 -4.59
N GLY A 268 16.13 13.30 -5.73
CA GLY A 268 16.78 13.29 -7.04
C GLY A 268 17.36 11.91 -7.42
N ALA A 269 17.99 11.84 -8.59
CA ALA A 269 18.64 10.61 -9.04
C ALA A 269 19.68 10.05 -8.04
N PRO A 270 20.57 10.87 -7.42
CA PRO A 270 21.53 10.36 -6.46
C PRO A 270 20.88 9.74 -5.22
N GLY A 271 19.81 10.34 -4.70
CA GLY A 271 19.07 9.81 -3.55
C GLY A 271 18.39 8.48 -3.88
N LEU A 272 17.80 8.35 -5.08
CA LEU A 272 17.20 7.08 -5.54
C LEU A 272 18.25 5.97 -5.71
N VAL A 273 19.43 6.27 -6.23
CA VAL A 273 20.53 5.31 -6.33
C VAL A 273 20.97 4.82 -4.93
N ARG A 274 21.07 5.73 -3.95
CA ARG A 274 21.39 5.37 -2.55
C ARG A 274 20.29 4.52 -1.92
N MET A 275 19.02 4.87 -2.13
CA MET A 275 17.88 4.07 -1.67
C MET A 275 17.94 2.66 -2.27
N ALA A 276 18.19 2.55 -3.58
CA ALA A 276 18.30 1.26 -4.25
C ALA A 276 19.44 0.40 -3.69
N ALA A 277 20.62 0.98 -3.48
CA ALA A 277 21.73 0.27 -2.83
C ALA A 277 21.39 -0.17 -1.40
N HIS A 278 20.74 0.69 -0.61
CA HIS A 278 20.28 0.35 0.74
C HIS A 278 19.37 -0.87 0.74
N TRP A 279 18.32 -0.85 -0.07
CA TRP A 279 17.36 -1.96 -0.11
C TRP A 279 17.92 -3.22 -0.78
N CYS A 280 18.99 -3.13 -1.57
CA CYS A 280 19.71 -4.31 -2.04
C CYS A 280 20.58 -4.96 -0.96
N PHE A 281 21.30 -4.16 -0.16
CA PHE A 281 22.47 -4.66 0.58
C PHE A 281 22.47 -4.39 2.08
N PHE A 282 21.78 -3.36 2.54
CA PHE A 282 21.94 -2.83 3.90
C PHE A 282 20.66 -2.89 4.74
N ALA A 283 19.49 -3.04 4.13
CA ALA A 283 18.24 -3.26 4.86
C ALA A 283 18.23 -4.64 5.54
N ASP A 284 17.62 -4.74 6.73
CA ASP A 284 17.47 -6.02 7.45
C ASP A 284 16.65 -7.04 6.64
N SER A 285 15.64 -6.53 5.93
CA SER A 285 14.84 -7.29 4.96
C SER A 285 15.01 -6.66 3.57
N PRO A 286 16.01 -7.10 2.80
CA PRO A 286 16.31 -6.56 1.47
C PRO A 286 15.16 -6.73 0.50
N ALA A 287 14.96 -5.73 -0.36
CA ALA A 287 13.94 -5.76 -1.39
C ALA A 287 14.18 -6.96 -2.34
N PRO A 288 13.11 -7.66 -2.78
CA PRO A 288 13.24 -8.72 -3.77
C PRO A 288 13.94 -8.21 -5.04
N CYS A 289 15.01 -8.89 -5.46
CA CYS A 289 15.76 -8.55 -6.67
C CYS A 289 15.96 -9.81 -7.52
N PRO A 290 15.41 -9.87 -8.76
CA PRO A 290 15.56 -11.03 -9.62
C PRO A 290 16.98 -11.14 -10.21
N ALA A 291 17.59 -10.00 -10.56
CA ALA A 291 18.92 -9.98 -11.15
C ALA A 291 19.99 -9.92 -10.06
N LYS A 292 20.73 -11.01 -9.82
CA LYS A 292 21.73 -11.10 -8.73
C LYS A 292 23.17 -11.28 -9.23
N LEU A 293 23.47 -10.88 -10.46
CA LEU A 293 24.75 -11.16 -11.13
C LEU A 293 25.95 -10.47 -10.47
N ASN A 294 25.83 -9.16 -10.24
CA ASN A 294 26.85 -8.30 -9.64
C ASN A 294 26.16 -7.09 -8.96
N PRO A 295 26.84 -6.32 -8.11
CA PRO A 295 26.20 -5.27 -7.32
C PRO A 295 25.57 -4.16 -8.17
N GLU A 296 26.24 -3.72 -9.23
CA GLU A 296 25.73 -2.68 -10.13
C GLU A 296 24.46 -3.10 -10.88
N THR A 297 24.38 -4.38 -11.28
CA THR A 297 23.19 -4.95 -11.93
C THR A 297 22.03 -5.05 -10.94
N MET A 298 22.29 -5.44 -9.69
CA MET A 298 21.25 -5.48 -8.65
C MET A 298 20.65 -4.09 -8.43
N VAL A 299 21.49 -3.07 -8.22
CA VAL A 299 21.03 -1.69 -7.99
C VAL A 299 20.27 -1.17 -9.20
N ARG A 300 20.81 -1.33 -10.42
CA ARG A 300 20.12 -0.92 -11.65
C ARG A 300 18.80 -1.67 -11.85
N SER A 301 18.74 -2.95 -11.55
CA SER A 301 17.51 -3.75 -11.66
C SER A 301 16.42 -3.22 -10.72
N GLN A 302 16.78 -2.77 -9.51
CA GLN A 302 15.82 -2.14 -8.62
C GLN A 302 15.37 -0.78 -9.16
N LEU A 303 16.31 0.07 -9.58
CA LEU A 303 16.00 1.39 -10.16
C LEU A 303 14.99 1.27 -11.31
N VAL A 304 15.28 0.41 -12.30
CA VAL A 304 14.45 0.29 -13.51
C VAL A 304 13.17 -0.51 -13.25
N GLY A 305 13.29 -1.69 -12.64
CA GLY A 305 12.18 -2.65 -12.57
C GLY A 305 11.23 -2.40 -11.40
N ARG A 306 11.72 -1.83 -10.30
CA ARG A 306 10.96 -1.68 -9.05
C ARG A 306 10.62 -0.23 -8.74
N TYR A 307 11.56 0.69 -8.97
CA TYR A 307 11.40 2.12 -8.69
C TYR A 307 11.06 2.94 -9.93
N LEU A 308 10.89 2.31 -11.09
CA LEU A 308 10.42 2.93 -12.33
C LEU A 308 11.29 4.08 -12.86
N VAL A 309 12.59 4.09 -12.50
CA VAL A 309 13.58 5.05 -13.01
C VAL A 309 13.94 4.70 -14.45
N ARG A 310 13.89 5.68 -15.35
CA ARG A 310 14.18 5.53 -16.78
C ARG A 310 15.55 6.09 -17.14
N ALA A 311 16.02 5.77 -18.34
CA ALA A 311 17.30 6.23 -18.89
C ALA A 311 18.55 5.89 -18.02
N THR A 312 18.49 4.82 -17.23
CA THR A 312 19.58 4.41 -16.33
C THR A 312 20.58 3.46 -16.99
N SER A 313 21.85 3.89 -17.11
CA SER A 313 22.98 3.05 -17.54
C SER A 313 23.73 2.44 -16.34
N LEU A 314 24.38 1.29 -16.54
CA LEU A 314 25.23 0.68 -15.49
C LEU A 314 26.36 1.63 -15.06
N ALA A 315 27.03 2.27 -16.04
CA ALA A 315 28.09 3.23 -15.78
C ALA A 315 27.59 4.42 -14.94
N GLY A 316 26.40 4.96 -15.26
CA GLY A 316 25.77 6.05 -14.50
C GLY A 316 25.43 5.63 -13.07
N THR A 317 24.90 4.43 -12.86
CA THR A 317 24.64 3.88 -11.53
C THR A 317 25.92 3.78 -10.70
N VAL A 318 26.99 3.20 -11.27
CA VAL A 318 28.27 3.06 -10.57
C VAL A 318 28.89 4.42 -10.27
N ALA A 319 28.86 5.36 -11.22
CA ALA A 319 29.35 6.72 -11.02
C ALA A 319 28.62 7.41 -9.86
N SER A 320 27.29 7.29 -9.79
CA SER A 320 26.49 7.85 -8.69
C SER A 320 26.77 7.17 -7.35
N LEU A 321 27.02 5.85 -7.33
CA LEU A 321 27.41 5.16 -6.09
C LEU A 321 28.80 5.60 -5.61
N ARG A 322 29.74 5.79 -6.53
CA ARG A 322 31.10 6.28 -6.21
C ARG A 322 31.08 7.70 -5.69
N SER A 323 30.35 8.61 -6.34
CA SER A 323 30.24 10.01 -5.89
C SER A 323 29.55 10.13 -4.51
N SER A 324 28.73 9.14 -4.15
CA SER A 324 28.12 9.03 -2.83
C SER A 324 28.94 8.30 -1.77
N GLY A 325 30.12 7.77 -2.13
CA GLY A 325 30.97 6.97 -1.24
C GLY A 325 30.40 5.59 -0.87
N GLN A 326 29.33 5.13 -1.53
CA GLN A 326 28.66 3.86 -1.20
C GLN A 326 29.13 2.66 -2.02
N TRP A 327 29.93 2.88 -3.07
CA TRP A 327 30.30 1.82 -4.02
C TRP A 327 31.05 0.65 -3.37
N ASP A 328 32.12 0.93 -2.61
CA ASP A 328 32.93 -0.14 -2.02
C ASP A 328 32.17 -0.92 -0.95
N ALA A 329 31.36 -0.25 -0.14
CA ALA A 329 30.49 -0.89 0.84
C ALA A 329 29.44 -1.79 0.18
N ALA A 330 28.85 -1.35 -0.94
CA ALA A 330 27.87 -2.14 -1.69
C ALA A 330 28.52 -3.39 -2.30
N ARG A 331 29.73 -3.26 -2.88
CA ARG A 331 30.50 -4.39 -3.42
C ARG A 331 30.86 -5.40 -2.33
N ALA A 332 31.41 -4.94 -1.21
CA ALA A 332 31.75 -5.82 -0.08
C ALA A 332 30.52 -6.53 0.49
N ALA A 333 29.38 -5.84 0.59
CA ALA A 333 28.13 -6.45 1.04
C ALA A 333 27.60 -7.51 0.05
N PHE A 334 27.73 -7.27 -1.26
CA PHE A 334 27.40 -8.25 -2.29
C PHE A 334 28.28 -9.49 -2.18
N GLU A 335 29.60 -9.34 -2.12
CA GLU A 335 30.56 -10.45 -2.03
C GLU A 335 30.32 -11.30 -0.78
N ARG A 336 30.07 -10.66 0.37
CA ARG A 336 29.71 -11.35 1.61
C ARG A 336 28.41 -12.16 1.49
N ARG A 337 27.42 -11.65 0.75
CA ARG A 337 26.10 -12.28 0.62
C ARG A 337 26.07 -13.36 -0.47
N TYR A 338 26.92 -13.23 -1.48
CA TYR A 338 27.00 -14.10 -2.65
C TYR A 338 28.45 -14.50 -2.97
N PRO A 339 29.18 -15.15 -2.03
CA PRO A 339 30.63 -15.39 -2.16
C PRO A 339 31.01 -16.31 -3.32
N ASN A 340 30.07 -17.13 -3.80
CA ASN A 340 30.28 -18.06 -4.92
C ASN A 340 29.48 -17.65 -6.17
N GLY A 341 28.91 -16.45 -6.18
CA GLY A 341 27.92 -16.00 -7.16
C GLY A 341 26.46 -16.31 -6.77
N PRO A 342 25.48 -15.73 -7.49
CA PRO A 342 24.06 -15.86 -7.17
C PRO A 342 23.48 -17.25 -7.41
N GLU A 343 23.92 -17.93 -8.46
CA GLU A 343 23.37 -19.22 -8.89
C GLU A 343 23.78 -20.37 -7.95
N THR A 344 25.02 -20.33 -7.48
CA THR A 344 25.56 -21.28 -6.50
C THR A 344 24.90 -21.10 -5.13
N SER A 345 24.55 -19.88 -4.71
CA SER A 345 23.88 -19.67 -3.41
C SER A 345 22.50 -20.36 -3.32
N LEU A 346 21.74 -20.41 -4.43
CA LEU A 346 20.47 -21.13 -4.52
C LEU A 346 20.67 -22.64 -4.62
N ALA A 347 21.66 -23.09 -5.40
CA ALA A 347 22.02 -24.50 -5.51
C ALA A 347 22.49 -25.06 -4.15
N THR A 348 23.33 -24.32 -3.42
CA THR A 348 23.84 -24.67 -2.10
C THR A 348 22.74 -24.67 -1.04
N ARG A 349 21.82 -23.69 -1.04
CA ARG A 349 20.64 -23.72 -0.15
C ARG A 349 19.68 -24.87 -0.47
N ARG A 350 19.48 -25.20 -1.76
CA ARG A 350 18.67 -26.37 -2.18
C ARG A 350 19.33 -27.68 -1.77
N ARG A 351 20.67 -27.80 -1.88
CA ARG A 351 21.44 -28.94 -1.37
C ARG A 351 21.33 -29.07 0.15
N ALA A 352 21.53 -27.98 0.89
CA ALA A 352 21.43 -27.96 2.35
C ALA A 352 20.02 -28.34 2.87
N ARG A 353 18.96 -27.90 2.18
CA ARG A 353 17.58 -28.33 2.50
C ARG A 353 17.30 -29.79 2.18
N ARG A 354 17.94 -30.35 1.13
CA ARG A 354 17.85 -31.77 0.81
C ARG A 354 18.61 -32.63 1.81
N SER A 355 19.78 -32.19 2.28
CA SER A 355 20.56 -32.92 3.30
C SER A 355 19.98 -32.82 4.71
N GLY A 356 19.23 -31.75 5.03
CA GLY A 356 18.55 -31.60 6.33
C GLY A 356 17.20 -32.31 6.47
N ARG A 357 16.62 -32.80 5.37
CA ARG A 357 15.38 -33.60 5.36
C ARG A 357 15.64 -35.12 5.41
N ALA A 358 16.91 -35.53 5.40
CA ALA A 358 17.33 -36.90 5.59
C ALA A 358 17.83 -37.10 7.03
N ARG A 359 16.92 -37.00 7.99
CA ARG A 359 17.06 -37.57 9.34
C ARG A 359 15.70 -38.02 9.83
#